data_AF-A0A8T4R5Z5-F1
#
_entry.id   AF-A0A8T4R5Z5-F1
#
_cell.length_a   1.000
_cell.length_b   1.000
_cell.length_c   1.000
_cell.angle_alpha   90.00
_cell.angle_beta   90.00
_cell.angle_gamma   90.00
#
_symmetry.space_group_name_H-M   'P 1'
#
loop_
_entity.id
_entity.type
_entity.pdbx_description
1 polymer ?
#
loop_
_entity_poly.entity_id
_entity_poly.type
_entity_poly.pdbx_seq_one_letter_code
_entity_poly.pdbx_strand_id
1 'polypeptide(L)'
;MVLKLNLKPSLLNKSRSFSITALLLISLVFVLTSSFFVSANTNLNIPCTSNTDCELIKNTYGYTFQVYCNPIASNPIVSKCFSIDNTTNSNNPSSLNSGSRNLTTSNASLSTSSSSNNLALQASLQAAQSQLSQLTPKISELESSVLNTDARVGTIEADLANIQAQFQELNSNVERLNTAISSLSSGQENLKSELNQNLQVVNTGLAGLQESIVQTQTNVQTLEEAVAERPTVGKLMLYGIAVILIAAGVFGLIYLLRTKQPKKNLPPSVINYITQKIRTGQKFSHIRDELVKAGWDEEDVKWAYKETARHNFSGYQQKTSASNTEKSNVGANLKSEVYYDHVPENRSQKKNKTSQSSSEVLPFLGGLQKNKVLAIIAVSVVLLIGLLLFIRGVSTGQAIHFQSDIELDAAAKSLLENLADENAFYPLVEKTSICIELKDLDRLVSYNLLKINATSHEVKTVKSCTINAASYDLSLRFNDWESYNIILRKPSCESFKSEHKNGMFLLPSKYILPGFAKNPFEDASSFCPVLKTCLSAVELKKIGLNC
;
A
#
# COMPACT_ATOMS: atom_id res chain seq x y z
N MET A 1 4.79 -43.62 -24.94
CA MET A 1 5.75 -42.75 -25.66
C MET A 1 6.30 -41.76 -24.64
N VAL A 2 7.62 -41.65 -24.46
CA VAL A 2 8.22 -41.13 -23.21
C VAL A 2 9.41 -40.20 -23.49
N LEU A 3 9.42 -39.05 -22.80
CA LEU A 3 10.50 -38.05 -22.60
C LEU A 3 11.44 -37.66 -23.77
N LYS A 4 11.68 -36.34 -23.87
CA LYS A 4 12.99 -35.80 -23.48
C LYS A 4 12.92 -34.30 -23.12
N LEU A 5 13.33 -33.98 -21.89
CA LEU A 5 13.90 -32.67 -21.59
C LEU A 5 15.22 -32.53 -22.34
N ASN A 6 15.65 -31.29 -22.60
CA ASN A 6 17.00 -31.03 -23.09
C ASN A 6 17.63 -29.84 -22.33
N LEU A 7 17.92 -30.05 -21.04
CA LEU A 7 18.98 -29.30 -20.39
C LEU A 7 20.33 -29.84 -20.90
N LYS A 8 21.25 -28.94 -21.25
CA LYS A 8 22.68 -29.25 -21.31
C LYS A 8 23.51 -28.12 -20.70
N PRO A 9 24.73 -28.42 -20.20
CA PRO A 9 25.14 -27.83 -18.94
C PRO A 9 26.46 -27.06 -19.02
N SER A 10 26.92 -26.62 -17.85
CA SER A 10 28.24 -26.07 -17.58
C SER A 10 29.40 -26.84 -18.25
N LEU A 11 30.34 -26.08 -18.80
CA LEU A 11 31.73 -26.53 -18.92
C LEU A 11 32.53 -25.92 -17.77
N LEU A 12 33.33 -26.76 -17.11
CA LEU A 12 34.15 -26.39 -15.96
C LEU A 12 35.63 -26.32 -16.36
N ASN A 13 36.32 -25.34 -15.78
CA ASN A 13 37.78 -25.34 -15.51
C ASN A 13 38.73 -25.38 -16.74
N LYS A 14 39.48 -24.29 -16.97
CA LYS A 14 40.96 -24.24 -16.81
C LYS A 14 41.61 -23.00 -17.46
N SER A 15 42.04 -22.02 -16.66
CA SER A 15 43.37 -21.39 -16.71
C SER A 15 43.47 -20.22 -15.72
N ARG A 16 44.70 -19.90 -15.28
CA ARG A 16 44.99 -18.66 -14.53
C ARG A 16 45.07 -17.47 -15.50
N SER A 17 44.50 -16.34 -15.12
CA SER A 17 45.10 -15.04 -15.40
C SER A 17 44.84 -14.11 -14.21
N PHE A 18 45.88 -13.47 -13.71
CA PHE A 18 45.82 -12.52 -12.59
C PHE A 18 45.78 -11.13 -13.21
N SER A 19 44.63 -10.43 -13.14
CA SER A 19 44.47 -9.17 -13.87
C SER A 19 45.25 -8.04 -13.21
N ILE A 20 45.90 -7.22 -14.03
CA ILE A 20 46.96 -6.26 -13.63
C ILE A 20 46.39 -4.98 -12.98
N THR A 21 45.06 -4.82 -12.97
CA THR A 21 44.34 -3.64 -12.45
C THR A 21 44.59 -3.35 -10.96
N ALA A 22 44.90 -4.36 -10.15
CA ALA A 22 45.12 -4.18 -8.71
C ALA A 22 46.43 -3.43 -8.36
N LEU A 23 47.45 -3.45 -9.23
CA LEU A 23 48.74 -2.77 -8.95
C LEU A 23 48.72 -1.27 -9.26
N LEU A 24 47.88 -0.82 -10.21
CA LEU A 24 47.90 0.57 -10.69
C LEU A 24 47.30 1.57 -9.70
N LEU A 25 46.35 1.14 -8.86
CA LEU A 25 45.70 2.01 -7.87
C LEU A 25 46.63 2.44 -6.71
N ILE A 26 47.69 1.68 -6.43
CA ILE A 26 48.66 2.02 -5.37
C ILE A 26 49.63 3.11 -5.86
N SER A 27 49.88 3.22 -7.16
CA SER A 27 50.82 4.20 -7.73
C SER A 27 50.23 5.62 -7.86
N LEU A 28 48.91 5.78 -7.88
CA LEU A 28 48.27 7.05 -8.25
C LEU A 28 48.15 8.05 -7.08
N VAL A 29 48.24 7.56 -5.84
CA VAL A 29 48.00 8.37 -4.62
C VAL A 29 49.20 9.27 -4.25
N PHE A 30 50.40 9.01 -4.79
CA PHE A 30 51.65 9.66 -4.36
C PHE A 30 52.08 10.90 -5.18
N VAL A 31 51.25 11.38 -6.12
CA VAL A 31 51.66 12.35 -7.17
C VAL A 31 51.14 13.79 -6.93
N LEU A 32 50.22 14.01 -5.98
CA LEU A 32 49.52 15.29 -5.82
C LEU A 32 49.92 16.14 -4.58
N THR A 33 51.21 16.18 -4.24
CA THR A 33 51.75 17.19 -3.30
C THR A 33 53.10 17.76 -3.74
N SER A 34 53.13 18.55 -4.83
CA SER A 34 54.16 19.58 -5.03
C SER A 34 53.76 20.60 -6.10
N SER A 35 53.50 21.85 -5.69
CA SER A 35 53.34 23.01 -6.57
C SER A 35 53.74 24.29 -5.84
N PHE A 36 54.97 24.29 -5.33
CA PHE A 36 55.69 25.49 -4.93
C PHE A 36 56.99 25.56 -5.75
N PHE A 37 57.15 26.65 -6.50
CA PHE A 37 58.34 26.92 -7.31
C PHE A 37 59.12 28.11 -6.76
N VAL A 38 60.38 28.24 -7.20
CA VAL A 38 61.32 29.35 -6.94
C VAL A 38 61.93 29.41 -5.53
N SER A 39 63.01 28.66 -5.34
CA SER A 39 64.34 29.29 -5.23
C SER A 39 65.41 28.28 -5.66
N ALA A 40 66.60 28.75 -6.08
CA ALA A 40 67.55 27.93 -6.82
C ALA A 40 68.55 27.19 -5.92
N ASN A 41 68.63 25.87 -6.08
CA ASN A 41 69.83 25.05 -5.82
C ASN A 41 69.65 23.64 -6.43
N THR A 42 70.28 23.37 -7.57
CA THR A 42 70.01 22.19 -8.41
C THR A 42 70.72 20.91 -7.96
N ASN A 43 70.36 20.42 -6.77
CA ASN A 43 70.65 19.04 -6.40
C ASN A 43 69.67 18.10 -7.12
N LEU A 44 70.11 17.47 -8.22
CA LEU A 44 69.32 16.42 -8.88
C LEU A 44 69.21 15.23 -7.91
N ASN A 45 68.04 15.08 -7.29
CA ASN A 45 67.80 14.15 -6.19
C ASN A 45 67.69 12.66 -6.64
N ILE A 46 68.40 12.30 -7.71
CA ILE A 46 68.30 11.05 -8.46
C ILE A 46 69.48 10.13 -8.06
N PRO A 47 69.22 8.87 -7.69
CA PRO A 47 70.28 7.91 -7.36
C PRO A 47 71.10 7.53 -8.60
N CYS A 48 72.36 7.18 -8.39
CA CYS A 48 73.27 6.71 -9.43
C CYS A 48 74.20 5.61 -8.90
N THR A 49 74.76 4.84 -9.83
CA THR A 49 75.81 3.84 -9.62
C THR A 49 77.09 4.20 -10.36
N SER A 50 77.01 5.01 -11.42
CA SER A 50 78.13 5.48 -12.22
C SER A 50 77.92 6.92 -12.72
N ASN A 51 79.00 7.58 -13.16
CA ASN A 51 78.90 8.88 -13.85
C ASN A 51 78.09 8.78 -15.17
N THR A 52 78.12 7.63 -15.82
CA THR A 52 77.38 7.34 -17.06
C THR A 52 75.88 7.50 -16.87
N ASP A 53 75.36 7.11 -15.69
CA ASP A 53 73.93 7.21 -15.34
C ASP A 53 73.50 8.68 -15.32
N CYS A 54 74.35 9.54 -14.73
CA CYS A 54 74.13 10.99 -14.65
C CYS A 54 74.24 11.67 -16.02
N GLU A 55 75.18 11.25 -16.88
CA GLU A 55 75.25 11.71 -18.27
C GLU A 55 74.02 11.27 -19.07
N LEU A 56 73.49 10.06 -18.87
CA LEU A 56 72.24 9.62 -19.54
C LEU A 56 71.07 10.56 -19.20
N ILE A 57 70.93 10.92 -17.92
CA ILE A 57 69.92 11.85 -17.43
C ILE A 57 70.12 13.25 -18.03
N LYS A 58 71.36 13.77 -17.98
CA LYS A 58 71.74 15.07 -18.55
C LYS A 58 71.36 15.18 -20.04
N ASN A 59 71.65 14.15 -20.83
CA ASN A 59 71.29 14.10 -22.25
C ASN A 59 69.77 13.91 -22.48
N THR A 60 69.06 13.23 -21.57
CA THR A 60 67.59 13.05 -21.64
C THR A 60 66.83 14.36 -21.41
N TYR A 61 67.34 15.23 -20.52
CA TYR A 61 66.68 16.49 -20.14
C TYR A 61 67.35 17.76 -20.71
N GLY A 62 68.39 17.62 -21.53
CA GLY A 62 69.03 18.74 -22.25
C GLY A 62 69.89 19.67 -21.39
N TYR A 63 70.43 19.18 -20.26
CA TYR A 63 71.25 19.99 -19.35
C TYR A 63 72.68 20.22 -19.87
N THR A 64 73.22 21.42 -19.65
CA THR A 64 74.52 21.87 -20.20
C THR A 64 75.69 21.85 -19.22
N PHE A 65 75.43 21.63 -17.92
CA PHE A 65 76.45 21.55 -16.88
C PHE A 65 77.16 20.20 -16.82
N GLN A 66 78.34 20.15 -16.19
CA GLN A 66 79.06 18.90 -15.92
C GLN A 66 78.40 18.15 -14.76
N VAL A 67 78.33 16.81 -14.83
CA VAL A 67 77.68 15.95 -13.83
C VAL A 67 78.56 14.79 -13.39
N TYR A 68 78.44 14.39 -12.12
CA TYR A 68 79.15 13.25 -11.56
C TYR A 68 78.32 12.54 -10.48
N CYS A 69 78.62 11.25 -10.26
CA CYS A 69 77.99 10.42 -9.26
C CYS A 69 78.86 10.40 -7.98
N ASN A 70 78.27 10.63 -6.81
CA ASN A 70 79.01 10.71 -5.54
C ASN A 70 78.16 10.19 -4.35
N PRO A 71 78.72 9.41 -3.41
CA PRO A 71 78.03 9.02 -2.17
C PRO A 71 77.60 10.23 -1.34
N ILE A 72 76.42 10.15 -0.72
CA ILE A 72 75.90 11.21 0.15
C ILE A 72 76.57 11.10 1.54
N ALA A 73 77.02 12.22 2.10
CA ALA A 73 77.66 12.26 3.42
C ALA A 73 76.82 11.67 4.57
N SER A 74 75.49 11.58 4.41
CA SER A 74 74.57 10.98 5.39
C SER A 74 74.35 9.47 5.22
N ASN A 75 74.78 8.87 4.09
CA ASN A 75 74.73 7.42 3.87
C ASN A 75 75.71 7.00 2.75
N PRO A 76 76.85 6.37 3.08
CA PRO A 76 77.89 6.03 2.09
C PRO A 76 77.49 4.91 1.11
N ILE A 77 76.34 4.27 1.31
CA ILE A 77 75.80 3.22 0.40
C ILE A 77 75.02 3.85 -0.76
N VAL A 78 74.53 5.09 -0.62
CA VAL A 78 73.68 5.76 -1.60
C VAL A 78 74.43 6.88 -2.29
N SER A 79 74.64 6.76 -3.60
CA SER A 79 75.20 7.82 -4.45
C SER A 79 74.13 8.56 -5.24
N LYS A 80 74.35 9.85 -5.50
CA LYS A 80 73.47 10.73 -6.29
C LYS A 80 74.25 11.55 -7.32
N CYS A 81 73.53 12.06 -8.31
CA CYS A 81 74.09 12.94 -9.34
C CYS A 81 74.23 14.39 -8.83
N PHE A 82 75.44 14.92 -8.87
CA PHE A 82 75.77 16.31 -8.54
C PHE A 82 76.19 17.08 -9.80
N SER A 83 75.92 18.38 -9.83
CA SER A 83 76.39 19.31 -10.87
C SER A 83 77.66 20.04 -10.42
N ILE A 84 78.52 20.42 -11.38
CA ILE A 84 79.68 21.29 -11.14
C ILE A 84 79.46 22.63 -11.83
N ASP A 85 79.25 23.68 -11.03
CA ASP A 85 79.22 25.07 -11.52
C ASP A 85 80.65 25.61 -11.59
N ASN A 86 81.14 25.86 -12.80
CA ASN A 86 82.50 26.33 -13.08
C ASN A 86 82.68 27.83 -12.77
N THR A 87 82.51 28.24 -11.50
CA THR A 87 82.65 29.63 -11.05
C THR A 87 83.53 29.78 -9.80
N THR A 88 84.79 29.37 -9.88
CA THR A 88 85.93 30.03 -9.22
C THR A 88 87.23 29.59 -9.88
N ASN A 89 88.26 30.45 -9.87
CA ASN A 89 89.43 30.33 -10.73
C ASN A 89 90.74 30.14 -9.93
N SER A 90 91.59 29.22 -10.40
CA SER A 90 93.07 29.20 -10.30
C SER A 90 93.76 29.38 -8.92
N ASN A 91 94.63 28.42 -8.56
CA ASN A 91 96.08 28.62 -8.72
C ASN A 91 96.92 27.35 -8.49
N ASN A 92 97.95 27.18 -9.33
CA ASN A 92 99.05 26.21 -9.19
C ASN A 92 100.15 26.82 -8.29
N PRO A 93 100.98 26.01 -7.60
CA PRO A 93 102.36 25.92 -8.07
C PRO A 93 102.97 24.51 -7.95
N SER A 94 104.11 24.30 -8.62
CA SER A 94 104.73 22.99 -8.80
C SER A 94 106.19 22.93 -8.30
N SER A 95 106.61 21.73 -7.86
CA SER A 95 107.98 21.18 -7.86
C SER A 95 109.00 21.51 -6.74
N LEU A 96 110.05 20.66 -6.72
CA LEU A 96 111.40 20.80 -6.14
C LEU A 96 111.67 20.63 -4.62
N ASN A 97 111.80 19.35 -4.25
CA ASN A 97 113.05 18.69 -3.80
C ASN A 97 113.68 18.97 -2.40
N SER A 98 114.37 17.92 -1.93
CA SER A 98 115.13 17.72 -0.69
C SER A 98 116.20 18.76 -0.31
N GLY A 99 116.52 18.87 0.99
CA GLY A 99 117.69 19.61 1.48
C GLY A 99 117.72 19.91 2.99
N SER A 100 118.28 18.98 3.79
CA SER A 100 118.43 19.06 5.26
C SER A 100 118.87 20.42 5.84
N ARG A 101 118.13 20.98 6.82
CA ARG A 101 118.62 22.02 7.75
C ARG A 101 118.02 21.93 9.17
N ASN A 102 118.85 21.51 10.12
CA ASN A 102 118.95 21.90 11.54
C ASN A 102 117.77 21.64 12.50
N LEU A 103 118.09 21.07 13.67
CA LEU A 103 117.17 20.83 14.80
C LEU A 103 116.52 22.09 15.37
N THR A 104 117.16 23.26 15.26
CA THR A 104 116.56 24.54 15.65
C THR A 104 115.38 24.94 14.76
N THR A 105 115.43 24.60 13.46
CA THR A 105 114.29 24.77 12.55
C THR A 105 113.14 23.84 12.90
N SER A 106 113.44 22.62 13.39
CA SER A 106 112.42 21.66 13.83
C SER A 106 111.55 22.21 14.97
N ASN A 107 112.15 22.80 16.01
CA ASN A 107 111.36 23.36 17.12
C ASN A 107 110.49 24.55 16.67
N ALA A 108 111.02 25.45 15.83
CA ALA A 108 110.22 26.54 15.28
C ALA A 108 109.06 26.03 14.41
N SER A 109 109.33 25.06 13.54
CA SER A 109 108.32 24.44 12.66
C SER A 109 107.27 23.65 13.44
N LEU A 110 107.66 23.02 14.55
CA LEU A 110 106.75 22.33 15.45
C LEU A 110 105.85 23.34 16.18
N SER A 111 106.40 24.46 16.68
CA SER A 111 105.62 25.53 17.31
C SER A 111 104.62 26.17 16.36
N THR A 112 105.00 26.45 15.10
CA THR A 112 104.05 26.98 14.10
C THR A 112 103.02 25.92 13.69
N SER A 113 103.40 24.66 13.54
CA SER A 113 102.46 23.55 13.24
C SER A 113 101.44 23.37 14.37
N SER A 114 101.88 23.36 15.64
CA SER A 114 100.99 23.30 16.81
C SER A 114 100.05 24.51 16.89
N SER A 115 100.50 25.69 16.45
CA SER A 115 99.67 26.90 16.39
C SER A 115 98.61 26.79 15.30
N SER A 116 98.99 26.44 14.07
CA SER A 116 98.07 26.22 12.94
C SER A 116 97.03 25.13 13.24
N ASN A 117 97.45 24.04 13.88
CA ASN A 117 96.55 22.97 14.30
C ASN A 117 95.55 23.43 15.37
N ASN A 118 95.95 24.32 16.30
CA ASN A 118 95.01 24.93 17.24
C ASN A 118 93.98 25.83 16.55
N LEU A 119 94.41 26.67 15.59
CA LEU A 119 93.47 27.49 14.81
C LEU A 119 92.48 26.63 14.01
N ALA A 120 92.96 25.54 13.40
CA ALA A 120 92.10 24.59 12.69
C ALA A 120 91.09 23.88 13.62
N LEU A 121 91.52 23.49 14.82
CA LEU A 121 90.64 22.94 15.86
C LEU A 121 89.59 23.96 16.33
N GLN A 122 90.00 25.21 16.54
CA GLN A 122 89.13 26.28 17.02
C GLN A 122 88.07 26.67 15.97
N ALA A 123 88.44 26.72 14.69
CA ALA A 123 87.50 26.90 13.59
C ALA A 123 86.53 25.71 13.46
N SER A 124 87.04 24.47 13.61
CA SER A 124 86.20 23.26 13.59
C SER A 124 85.20 23.22 14.75
N LEU A 125 85.62 23.66 15.95
CA LEU A 125 84.78 23.78 17.13
C LEU A 125 83.67 24.82 16.91
N GLN A 126 84.00 26.00 16.39
CA GLN A 126 83.00 27.03 16.04
C GLN A 126 82.00 26.55 14.97
N ALA A 127 82.47 25.80 13.96
CA ALA A 127 81.60 25.21 12.94
C ALA A 127 80.63 24.18 13.55
N ALA A 128 81.11 23.27 14.39
CA ALA A 128 80.28 22.29 15.10
C ALA A 128 79.29 22.97 16.06
N GLN A 129 79.70 24.04 16.73
CA GLN A 129 78.85 24.80 17.65
C GLN A 129 77.75 25.59 16.91
N SER A 130 78.06 26.15 15.74
CA SER A 130 77.07 26.74 14.82
C SER A 130 76.08 25.71 14.28
N GLN A 131 76.55 24.51 13.91
CA GLN A 131 75.67 23.41 13.52
C GLN A 131 74.73 23.00 14.68
N LEU A 132 75.26 22.85 15.90
CA LEU A 132 74.45 22.53 17.07
C LEU A 132 73.35 23.57 17.32
N SER A 133 73.68 24.87 17.23
CA SER A 133 72.71 25.96 17.32
C SER A 133 71.64 25.96 16.21
N GLN A 134 71.90 25.34 15.06
CA GLN A 134 70.91 25.14 13.99
C GLN A 134 70.09 23.86 14.15
N LEU A 135 70.59 22.84 14.87
CA LEU A 135 69.85 21.60 15.14
C LEU A 135 68.84 21.79 16.27
N THR A 136 69.18 22.49 17.35
CA THR A 136 68.28 22.72 18.50
C THR A 136 66.88 23.23 18.10
N PRO A 137 66.70 24.33 17.33
CA PRO A 137 65.37 24.81 16.97
C PRO A 137 64.60 23.81 16.06
N LYS A 138 65.30 23.07 15.19
CA LYS A 138 64.68 22.07 14.31
C LYS A 138 64.15 20.85 15.08
N ILE A 139 64.80 20.50 16.20
CA ILE A 139 64.30 19.45 17.09
C ILE A 139 62.98 19.90 17.73
N SER A 140 62.92 21.11 18.28
CA SER A 140 61.68 21.64 18.88
C SER A 140 60.54 21.87 17.88
N GLU A 141 60.86 22.26 16.64
CA GLU A 141 59.89 22.31 15.54
C GLU A 141 59.32 20.91 15.21
N LEU A 142 60.19 19.89 15.17
CA LEU A 142 59.78 18.51 14.92
C LEU A 142 58.95 17.93 16.09
N GLU A 143 59.34 18.20 17.34
CA GLU A 143 58.57 17.83 18.54
C GLU A 143 57.15 18.43 18.50
N SER A 144 57.03 19.72 18.15
CA SER A 144 55.74 20.39 17.97
C SER A 144 54.91 19.77 16.84
N SER A 145 55.55 19.44 15.71
CA SER A 145 54.89 18.77 14.58
C SER A 145 54.41 17.36 14.93
N VAL A 146 55.14 16.62 15.79
CA VAL A 146 54.73 15.30 16.29
C VAL A 146 53.50 15.43 17.20
N LEU A 147 53.53 16.34 18.19
CA LEU A 147 52.38 16.57 19.10
C LEU A 147 51.11 16.99 18.34
N ASN A 148 51.23 17.85 17.33
CA ASN A 148 50.12 18.24 16.46
C ASN A 148 49.61 17.08 15.58
N THR A 149 50.48 16.14 15.22
CA THR A 149 50.08 14.94 14.47
C THR A 149 49.34 13.95 15.36
N ASP A 150 49.83 13.74 16.59
CA ASP A 150 49.23 12.86 17.61
C ASP A 150 47.80 13.31 17.97
N ALA A 151 47.60 14.61 18.25
CA ALA A 151 46.29 15.19 18.50
C ALA A 151 45.30 15.01 17.32
N ARG A 152 45.79 15.03 16.08
CA ARG A 152 44.99 14.75 14.87
C ARG A 152 44.64 13.26 14.74
N VAL A 153 45.54 12.36 15.12
CA VAL A 153 45.26 10.91 15.16
C VAL A 153 44.16 10.62 16.18
N GLY A 154 44.27 11.12 17.42
CA GLY A 154 43.23 10.92 18.44
C GLY A 154 41.87 11.52 18.06
N THR A 155 41.84 12.60 17.27
CA THR A 155 40.59 13.13 16.69
C THR A 155 39.98 12.16 15.68
N ILE A 156 40.79 11.61 14.77
CA ILE A 156 40.35 10.63 13.75
C ILE A 156 39.86 9.33 14.39
N GLU A 157 40.48 8.87 15.48
CA GLU A 157 40.04 7.70 16.23
C GLU A 157 38.67 7.91 16.90
N ALA A 158 38.42 9.11 17.46
CA ALA A 158 37.12 9.47 18.02
C ALA A 158 36.02 9.56 16.94
N ASP A 159 36.32 10.16 15.79
CA ASP A 159 35.41 10.22 14.64
C ASP A 159 35.09 8.81 14.10
N LEU A 160 36.10 7.92 14.01
CA LEU A 160 35.91 6.53 13.59
C LEU A 160 34.99 5.77 14.54
N ALA A 161 35.16 5.92 15.86
CA ALA A 161 34.29 5.31 16.86
C ALA A 161 32.84 5.80 16.76
N ASN A 162 32.64 7.10 16.52
CA ASN A 162 31.32 7.71 16.29
C ASN A 162 30.65 7.16 15.00
N ILE A 163 31.39 7.09 13.90
CA ILE A 163 30.93 6.50 12.63
C ILE A 163 30.54 5.02 12.82
N GLN A 164 31.33 4.25 13.57
CA GLN A 164 31.05 2.86 13.88
C GLN A 164 29.77 2.68 14.72
N ALA A 165 29.51 3.59 15.68
CA ALA A 165 28.26 3.59 16.43
C ALA A 165 27.04 3.89 15.54
N GLN A 166 27.12 4.92 14.70
CA GLN A 166 26.06 5.27 13.73
C GLN A 166 25.78 4.13 12.74
N PHE A 167 26.79 3.37 12.34
CA PHE A 167 26.61 2.20 11.46
C PHE A 167 25.83 1.06 12.14
N GLN A 168 26.09 0.79 13.43
CA GLN A 168 25.34 -0.20 14.20
C GLN A 168 23.87 0.20 14.39
N GLU A 169 23.61 1.48 14.69
CA GLU A 169 22.24 2.01 14.77
C GLU A 169 21.50 1.89 13.44
N LEU A 170 22.16 2.26 12.32
CA LEU A 170 21.60 2.13 10.98
C LEU A 170 21.27 0.67 10.63
N ASN A 171 22.14 -0.28 10.96
CA ASN A 171 21.86 -1.71 10.74
C ASN A 171 20.62 -2.18 11.53
N SER A 172 20.50 -1.80 12.80
CA SER A 172 19.31 -2.12 13.60
C SER A 172 18.03 -1.47 13.03
N ASN A 173 18.11 -0.23 12.54
CA ASN A 173 17.00 0.44 11.88
C ASN A 173 16.55 -0.31 10.60
N VAL A 174 17.50 -0.84 9.80
CA VAL A 174 17.20 -1.67 8.62
C VAL A 174 16.54 -3.00 8.99
N GLU A 175 17.00 -3.67 10.06
CA GLU A 175 16.37 -4.90 10.55
C GLU A 175 14.92 -4.68 10.99
N ARG A 176 14.62 -3.57 11.68
CA ARG A 176 13.24 -3.19 12.03
C ARG A 176 12.38 -2.93 10.79
N LEU A 177 12.91 -2.21 9.78
CA LEU A 177 12.20 -1.93 8.53
C LEU A 177 11.88 -3.21 7.75
N ASN A 178 12.83 -4.13 7.64
CA ASN A 178 12.61 -5.42 6.97
C ASN A 178 11.54 -6.28 7.69
N THR A 179 11.51 -6.20 9.03
CA THR A 179 10.45 -6.83 9.85
C THR A 179 9.08 -6.19 9.57
N ALA A 180 9.00 -4.86 9.49
CA ALA A 180 7.76 -4.15 9.17
C ALA A 180 7.24 -4.46 7.75
N ILE A 181 8.12 -4.48 6.75
CA ILE A 181 7.79 -4.86 5.36
C ILE A 181 7.22 -6.29 5.30
N SER A 182 7.80 -7.22 6.07
CA SER A 182 7.30 -8.61 6.19
C SER A 182 5.90 -8.68 6.82
N SER A 183 5.62 -7.83 7.82
CA SER A 183 4.29 -7.73 8.44
C SER A 183 3.26 -7.08 7.51
N LEU A 184 3.64 -6.09 6.71
CA LEU A 184 2.75 -5.45 5.72
C LEU A 184 2.41 -6.42 4.58
N SER A 185 3.41 -7.18 4.09
CA SER A 185 3.23 -8.17 3.03
C SER A 185 2.26 -9.30 3.43
N SER A 186 2.35 -9.79 4.67
CA SER A 186 1.40 -10.78 5.20
C SER A 186 0.00 -10.18 5.45
N GLY A 187 -0.08 -8.92 5.90
CA GLY A 187 -1.35 -8.18 5.95
C GLY A 187 -2.04 -8.04 4.59
N GLN A 188 -1.28 -7.77 3.52
CA GLN A 188 -1.79 -7.65 2.16
C GLN A 188 -2.37 -8.97 1.62
N GLU A 189 -1.68 -10.11 1.82
CA GLU A 189 -2.21 -11.42 1.41
C GLU A 189 -3.45 -11.83 2.23
N ASN A 190 -3.51 -11.46 3.52
CA ASN A 190 -4.72 -11.68 4.34
C ASN A 190 -5.92 -10.88 3.79
N LEU A 191 -5.76 -9.57 3.56
CA LEU A 191 -6.82 -8.71 3.00
C LEU A 191 -7.29 -9.19 1.61
N LYS A 192 -6.36 -9.65 0.78
CA LYS A 192 -6.63 -10.24 -0.54
C LYS A 192 -7.39 -11.57 -0.44
N SER A 193 -7.11 -12.38 0.59
CA SER A 193 -7.88 -13.60 0.90
C SER A 193 -9.30 -13.28 1.36
N GLU A 194 -9.47 -12.34 2.29
CA GLU A 194 -10.78 -11.88 2.77
C GLU A 194 -11.64 -11.28 1.64
N LEU A 195 -11.04 -10.44 0.78
CA LEU A 195 -11.72 -9.88 -0.38
C LEU A 195 -12.21 -10.97 -1.35
N ASN A 196 -11.38 -11.99 -1.62
CA ASN A 196 -11.76 -13.11 -2.48
C ASN A 196 -12.88 -13.97 -1.87
N GLN A 197 -12.87 -14.18 -0.55
CA GLN A 197 -13.96 -14.87 0.17
C GLN A 197 -15.27 -14.06 0.09
N ASN A 198 -15.22 -12.75 0.35
CA ASN A 198 -16.37 -11.86 0.23
C ASN A 198 -16.94 -11.82 -1.19
N LEU A 199 -16.08 -11.82 -2.23
CA LEU A 199 -16.50 -11.86 -3.63
C LEU A 199 -17.23 -13.18 -3.97
N GLN A 200 -16.78 -14.32 -3.43
CA GLN A 200 -17.49 -15.60 -3.56
C GLN A 200 -18.86 -15.60 -2.85
N VAL A 201 -18.97 -14.96 -1.69
CA VAL A 201 -20.25 -14.78 -0.98
C VAL A 201 -21.21 -13.89 -1.77
N VAL A 202 -20.71 -12.81 -2.39
CA VAL A 202 -21.53 -11.94 -3.27
C VAL A 202 -21.99 -12.68 -4.52
N ASN A 203 -21.10 -13.43 -5.20
CA ASN A 203 -21.46 -14.20 -6.40
C ASN A 203 -22.49 -15.30 -6.11
N THR A 204 -22.36 -16.02 -4.98
CA THR A 204 -23.34 -17.04 -4.59
C THR A 204 -24.68 -16.44 -4.17
N GLY A 205 -24.68 -15.29 -3.47
CA GLY A 205 -25.89 -14.52 -3.19
C GLY A 205 -26.59 -14.01 -4.46
N LEU A 206 -25.83 -13.53 -5.45
CA LEU A 206 -26.36 -13.08 -6.74
C LEU A 206 -26.97 -14.23 -7.55
N ALA A 207 -26.34 -15.42 -7.55
CA ALA A 207 -26.90 -16.60 -8.19
C ALA A 207 -28.23 -17.03 -7.57
N GLY A 208 -28.34 -17.05 -6.23
CA GLY A 208 -29.60 -17.34 -5.53
C GLY A 208 -30.69 -16.29 -5.77
N LEU A 209 -30.32 -15.01 -5.93
CA LEU A 209 -31.25 -13.94 -6.35
C LEU A 209 -31.72 -14.15 -7.80
N GLN A 210 -30.84 -14.53 -8.72
CA GLN A 210 -31.19 -14.84 -10.10
C GLN A 210 -32.16 -16.03 -10.19
N GLU A 211 -31.91 -17.10 -9.42
CA GLU A 211 -32.84 -18.23 -9.32
C GLU A 211 -34.20 -17.79 -8.77
N SER A 212 -34.20 -16.98 -7.71
CA SER A 212 -35.44 -16.43 -7.11
C SER A 212 -36.24 -15.58 -8.09
N ILE A 213 -35.57 -14.81 -8.96
CA ILE A 213 -36.21 -14.02 -10.03
C ILE A 213 -36.84 -14.96 -11.08
N VAL A 214 -36.13 -16.01 -11.52
CA VAL A 214 -36.66 -16.99 -12.48
C VAL A 214 -37.88 -17.72 -11.90
N GLN A 215 -37.81 -18.19 -10.64
CA GLN A 215 -38.96 -18.80 -9.97
C GLN A 215 -40.14 -17.83 -9.86
N THR A 216 -39.87 -16.55 -9.54
CA THR A 216 -40.92 -15.51 -9.48
C THR A 216 -41.56 -15.25 -10.84
N GLN A 217 -40.77 -15.23 -11.92
CA GLN A 217 -41.29 -15.04 -13.28
C GLN A 217 -42.18 -16.22 -13.72
N THR A 218 -41.79 -17.46 -13.45
CA THR A 218 -42.62 -18.65 -13.71
C THR A 218 -43.92 -18.62 -12.88
N ASN A 219 -43.85 -18.18 -11.62
CA ASN A 219 -45.03 -18.02 -10.77
C ASN A 219 -45.97 -16.91 -11.30
N VAL A 220 -45.44 -15.81 -11.85
CA VAL A 220 -46.26 -14.77 -12.50
C VAL A 220 -46.92 -15.31 -13.78
N GLN A 221 -46.18 -16.00 -14.65
CA GLN A 221 -46.72 -16.58 -15.88
C GLN A 221 -47.86 -17.58 -15.61
N THR A 222 -47.67 -18.49 -14.65
CA THR A 222 -48.71 -19.45 -14.26
C THR A 222 -49.91 -18.78 -13.57
N LEU A 223 -49.73 -17.62 -12.92
CA LEU A 223 -50.84 -16.79 -12.44
C LEU A 223 -51.57 -16.07 -13.59
N GLU A 224 -50.86 -15.58 -14.62
CA GLU A 224 -51.47 -14.98 -15.82
C GLU A 224 -52.30 -16.02 -16.59
N GLU A 225 -51.78 -17.22 -16.78
CA GLU A 225 -52.50 -18.36 -17.35
C GLU A 225 -53.76 -18.72 -16.52
N ALA A 226 -53.62 -18.86 -15.20
CA ALA A 226 -54.75 -19.15 -14.30
C ALA A 226 -55.77 -18.00 -14.16
N VAL A 227 -55.43 -16.78 -14.60
CA VAL A 227 -56.36 -15.66 -14.74
C VAL A 227 -57.03 -15.68 -16.12
N ALA A 228 -56.29 -15.99 -17.18
CA ALA A 228 -56.82 -16.14 -18.54
C ALA A 228 -57.80 -17.33 -18.67
N GLU A 229 -57.54 -18.45 -17.98
CA GLU A 229 -58.44 -19.61 -17.93
C GLU A 229 -59.73 -19.37 -17.14
N ARG A 230 -59.91 -18.25 -16.42
CA ARG A 230 -61.20 -17.98 -15.74
C ARG A 230 -62.29 -17.73 -16.79
N PRO A 231 -63.29 -18.63 -16.96
CA PRO A 231 -64.31 -18.45 -17.98
C PRO A 231 -65.24 -17.31 -17.58
N THR A 232 -64.95 -16.10 -18.09
CA THR A 232 -65.65 -14.82 -17.87
C THR A 232 -66.79 -14.88 -16.85
N VAL A 233 -66.45 -14.81 -15.55
CA VAL A 233 -67.44 -14.97 -14.46
C VAL A 233 -68.57 -13.94 -14.57
N GLY A 234 -68.26 -12.74 -15.10
CA GLY A 234 -69.26 -11.73 -15.47
C GLY A 234 -70.27 -12.17 -16.53
N LYS A 235 -69.88 -12.95 -17.56
CA LYS A 235 -70.82 -13.50 -18.54
C LYS A 235 -71.67 -14.62 -17.96
N LEU A 236 -71.07 -15.53 -17.17
CA LEU A 236 -71.82 -16.61 -16.51
C LEU A 236 -72.83 -16.06 -15.49
N MET A 237 -72.46 -15.04 -14.70
CA MET A 237 -73.42 -14.33 -13.85
C MET A 237 -74.47 -13.57 -14.67
N LEU A 238 -74.10 -12.89 -15.76
CA LEU A 238 -75.06 -12.16 -16.59
C LEU A 238 -76.11 -13.10 -17.22
N TYR A 239 -75.70 -14.26 -17.74
CA TYR A 239 -76.62 -15.28 -18.24
C TYR A 239 -77.46 -15.91 -17.12
N GLY A 240 -76.87 -16.17 -15.94
CA GLY A 240 -77.62 -16.65 -14.77
C GLY A 240 -78.71 -15.67 -14.32
N ILE A 241 -78.38 -14.38 -14.23
CA ILE A 241 -79.33 -13.31 -13.90
C ILE A 241 -80.39 -13.16 -15.00
N ALA A 242 -80.01 -13.22 -16.28
CA ALA A 242 -80.97 -13.17 -17.39
C ALA A 242 -81.96 -14.35 -17.36
N VAL A 243 -81.50 -15.57 -17.09
CA VAL A 243 -82.36 -16.75 -16.94
C VAL A 243 -83.28 -16.61 -15.73
N ILE A 244 -82.80 -16.08 -14.60
CA ILE A 244 -83.64 -15.81 -13.41
C ILE A 244 -84.70 -14.75 -13.71
N LEU A 245 -84.37 -13.68 -14.44
CA LEU A 245 -85.32 -12.63 -14.81
C LEU A 245 -86.36 -13.11 -15.83
N ILE A 246 -85.97 -13.94 -16.81
CA ILE A 246 -86.89 -14.58 -17.75
C ILE A 246 -87.81 -15.56 -17.01
N ALA A 247 -87.26 -16.38 -16.11
CA ALA A 247 -88.05 -17.28 -15.27
C ALA A 247 -89.04 -16.51 -14.37
N ALA A 248 -88.62 -15.41 -13.76
CA ALA A 248 -89.49 -14.54 -12.96
C ALA A 248 -90.60 -13.88 -13.80
N GLY A 249 -90.28 -13.42 -15.03
CA GLY A 249 -91.27 -12.89 -15.97
C GLY A 249 -92.31 -13.93 -16.39
N VAL A 250 -91.87 -15.14 -16.74
CA VAL A 250 -92.76 -16.27 -17.07
C VAL A 250 -93.60 -16.68 -15.86
N PHE A 251 -93.02 -16.75 -14.66
CA PHE A 251 -93.74 -17.12 -13.44
C PHE A 251 -94.75 -16.03 -13.03
N GLY A 252 -94.42 -14.75 -13.21
CA GLY A 252 -95.34 -13.62 -13.01
C GLY A 252 -96.51 -13.63 -13.99
N LEU A 253 -96.25 -13.92 -15.28
CA LEU A 253 -97.30 -14.06 -16.29
C LEU A 253 -98.24 -15.24 -15.99
N ILE A 254 -97.68 -16.39 -15.59
CA ILE A 254 -98.44 -17.58 -15.15
C ILE A 254 -99.24 -17.27 -13.88
N TYR A 255 -98.68 -16.52 -12.93
CA TYR A 255 -99.36 -16.13 -11.69
C TYR A 255 -100.58 -15.24 -11.98
N LEU A 256 -100.42 -14.20 -12.82
CA LEU A 256 -101.52 -13.32 -13.22
C LEU A 256 -102.66 -14.09 -13.90
N LEU A 257 -102.34 -15.06 -14.77
CA LEU A 257 -103.31 -15.90 -15.47
C LEU A 257 -104.02 -16.95 -14.59
N ARG A 258 -103.65 -17.10 -13.30
CA ARG A 258 -104.19 -18.15 -12.40
C ARG A 258 -105.10 -17.65 -11.28
N THR A 259 -105.60 -16.41 -11.36
CA THR A 259 -106.28 -15.70 -10.26
C THR A 259 -107.82 -15.78 -10.26
N LYS A 260 -108.41 -16.96 -10.51
CA LYS A 260 -109.86 -17.21 -10.24
C LYS A 260 -110.14 -18.59 -9.61
N GLN A 261 -110.04 -18.66 -8.29
CA GLN A 261 -110.66 -19.69 -7.45
C GLN A 261 -111.14 -19.06 -6.13
N PRO A 262 -112.39 -19.28 -5.69
CA PRO A 262 -112.90 -18.75 -4.42
C PRO A 262 -112.34 -19.54 -3.23
N LYS A 263 -112.14 -18.87 -2.09
CA LYS A 263 -111.80 -19.55 -0.82
C LYS A 263 -113.03 -20.29 -0.31
N LYS A 264 -113.03 -21.62 -0.34
CA LYS A 264 -114.01 -22.43 0.42
C LYS A 264 -113.79 -22.18 1.92
N ASN A 265 -114.76 -21.56 2.59
CA ASN A 265 -114.77 -21.41 4.04
C ASN A 265 -115.64 -22.53 4.63
N LEU A 266 -115.08 -23.33 5.55
CA LEU A 266 -115.79 -24.46 6.16
C LEU A 266 -116.77 -23.96 7.25
N PRO A 267 -118.08 -24.31 7.22
CA PRO A 267 -119.03 -23.83 8.22
C PRO A 267 -118.72 -24.34 9.64
N PRO A 268 -118.87 -23.52 10.70
CA PRO A 268 -118.61 -23.93 12.09
C PRO A 268 -119.44 -25.14 12.57
N SER A 269 -120.64 -25.35 12.01
CA SER A 269 -121.47 -26.53 12.27
C SER A 269 -120.78 -27.84 11.85
N VAL A 270 -120.08 -27.83 10.71
CA VAL A 270 -119.35 -29.00 10.17
C VAL A 270 -118.09 -29.27 11.00
N ILE A 271 -117.37 -28.20 11.39
CA ILE A 271 -116.22 -28.29 12.29
C ILE A 271 -116.65 -28.93 13.62
N ASN A 272 -117.77 -28.48 14.21
CA ASN A 272 -118.29 -29.03 15.46
C ASN A 272 -118.73 -30.51 15.32
N TYR A 273 -119.45 -30.85 14.24
CA TYR A 273 -119.87 -32.23 13.96
C TYR A 273 -118.68 -33.19 13.85
N ILE A 274 -117.71 -32.86 13.01
CA ILE A 274 -116.50 -33.68 12.81
C ILE A 274 -115.70 -33.76 14.12
N THR A 275 -115.57 -32.66 14.86
CA THR A 275 -114.93 -32.63 16.18
C THR A 275 -115.61 -33.57 17.18
N GLN A 276 -116.94 -33.60 17.21
CA GLN A 276 -117.68 -34.51 18.08
C GLN A 276 -117.42 -35.97 17.71
N LYS A 277 -117.50 -36.33 16.42
CA LYS A 277 -117.26 -37.72 15.98
C LYS A 277 -115.82 -38.17 16.27
N ILE A 278 -114.83 -37.30 16.08
CA ILE A 278 -113.42 -37.54 16.47
C ILE A 278 -113.30 -37.79 17.99
N ARG A 279 -113.94 -36.95 18.83
CA ARG A 279 -113.91 -37.11 20.30
C ARG A 279 -114.59 -38.40 20.78
N THR A 280 -115.60 -38.90 20.06
CA THR A 280 -116.21 -40.21 20.32
C THR A 280 -115.42 -41.39 19.72
N GLY A 281 -114.21 -41.16 19.22
CA GLY A 281 -113.32 -42.23 18.71
C GLY A 281 -113.71 -42.81 17.35
N GLN A 282 -114.63 -42.18 16.61
CA GLN A 282 -115.02 -42.68 15.29
C GLN A 282 -113.90 -42.44 14.26
N LYS A 283 -113.54 -43.49 13.51
CA LYS A 283 -112.50 -43.44 12.48
C LYS A 283 -112.99 -42.62 11.27
N PHE A 284 -112.04 -41.98 10.57
CA PHE A 284 -112.32 -41.15 9.39
C PHE A 284 -113.22 -41.82 8.34
N SER A 285 -113.04 -43.13 8.08
CA SER A 285 -113.88 -43.86 7.13
C SER A 285 -115.37 -43.75 7.44
N HIS A 286 -115.78 -43.92 8.70
CA HIS A 286 -117.19 -43.85 9.09
C HIS A 286 -117.75 -42.42 9.01
N ILE A 287 -116.94 -41.42 9.40
CA ILE A 287 -117.29 -39.99 9.28
C ILE A 287 -117.45 -39.60 7.80
N ARG A 288 -116.58 -40.14 6.92
CA ARG A 288 -116.68 -39.99 5.47
C ARG A 288 -117.95 -40.63 4.95
N ASP A 289 -118.21 -41.90 5.28
CA ASP A 289 -119.33 -42.65 4.72
C ASP A 289 -120.68 -42.04 5.14
N GLU A 290 -120.78 -41.46 6.35
CA GLU A 290 -121.92 -40.63 6.77
C GLU A 290 -122.07 -39.34 5.95
N LEU A 291 -120.99 -38.56 5.79
CA LEU A 291 -121.05 -37.26 5.10
C LEU A 291 -121.26 -37.39 3.59
N VAL A 292 -120.66 -38.39 2.95
CA VAL A 292 -120.89 -38.73 1.54
C VAL A 292 -122.33 -39.20 1.34
N LYS A 293 -122.88 -40.01 2.26
CA LYS A 293 -124.31 -40.36 2.27
C LYS A 293 -125.23 -39.15 2.50
N ALA A 294 -124.74 -38.09 3.16
CA ALA A 294 -125.40 -36.79 3.29
C ALA A 294 -125.14 -35.84 2.09
N GLY A 295 -124.55 -36.33 0.99
CA GLY A 295 -124.39 -35.58 -0.27
C GLY A 295 -123.10 -34.77 -0.40
N TRP A 296 -122.09 -34.98 0.46
CA TRP A 296 -120.79 -34.34 0.32
C TRP A 296 -119.86 -35.10 -0.64
N ASP A 297 -119.00 -34.37 -1.36
CA ASP A 297 -117.92 -34.95 -2.16
C ASP A 297 -116.80 -35.52 -1.27
N GLU A 298 -116.18 -36.64 -1.67
CA GLU A 298 -115.18 -37.32 -0.82
C GLU A 298 -113.91 -36.47 -0.60
N GLU A 299 -113.46 -35.68 -1.58
CA GLU A 299 -112.30 -34.81 -1.40
C GLU A 299 -112.62 -33.58 -0.54
N ASP A 300 -113.83 -33.01 -0.66
CA ASP A 300 -114.28 -31.98 0.28
C ASP A 300 -114.42 -32.51 1.71
N VAL A 301 -114.80 -33.78 1.91
CA VAL A 301 -114.81 -34.40 3.25
C VAL A 301 -113.40 -34.68 3.78
N LYS A 302 -112.47 -35.17 2.94
CA LYS A 302 -111.05 -35.32 3.28
C LYS A 302 -110.44 -33.97 3.70
N TRP A 303 -110.75 -32.91 2.96
CA TRP A 303 -110.34 -31.54 3.29
C TRP A 303 -110.97 -31.03 4.59
N ALA A 304 -112.29 -31.15 4.75
CA ALA A 304 -113.01 -30.70 5.93
C ALA A 304 -112.53 -31.38 7.21
N TYR A 305 -112.23 -32.68 7.15
CA TYR A 305 -111.66 -33.44 8.26
C TYR A 305 -110.24 -32.95 8.61
N LYS A 306 -109.38 -32.75 7.60
CA LYS A 306 -108.00 -32.27 7.79
C LYS A 306 -107.95 -30.87 8.39
N GLU A 307 -108.81 -29.95 7.95
CA GLU A 307 -108.85 -28.59 8.49
C GLU A 307 -109.49 -28.56 9.89
N THR A 308 -110.51 -29.39 10.16
CA THR A 308 -111.05 -29.58 11.50
C THR A 308 -109.99 -30.13 12.48
N ALA A 309 -109.11 -31.03 12.03
CA ALA A 309 -107.99 -31.53 12.83
C ALA A 309 -106.97 -30.41 13.15
N ARG A 310 -106.63 -29.55 12.18
CA ARG A 310 -105.78 -28.36 12.42
C ARG A 310 -106.43 -27.39 13.42
N HIS A 311 -107.73 -27.12 13.28
CA HIS A 311 -108.47 -26.24 14.17
C HIS A 311 -108.45 -26.74 15.62
N ASN A 312 -108.75 -28.03 15.85
CA ASN A 312 -108.68 -28.64 17.18
C ASN A 312 -107.25 -28.61 17.77
N PHE A 313 -106.22 -28.85 16.96
CA PHE A 313 -104.83 -28.83 17.42
C PHE A 313 -104.40 -27.43 17.89
N SER A 314 -104.75 -26.37 17.15
CA SER A 314 -104.43 -24.99 17.54
C SER A 314 -105.08 -24.58 18.88
N GLY A 315 -106.34 -25.00 19.11
CA GLY A 315 -107.03 -24.80 20.39
C GLY A 315 -106.47 -25.62 21.55
N TYR A 316 -105.68 -26.66 21.28
CA TYR A 316 -104.94 -27.41 22.30
C TYR A 316 -103.64 -26.70 22.67
N GLN A 317 -102.86 -26.26 21.67
CA GLN A 317 -101.59 -25.54 21.89
C GLN A 317 -101.78 -24.23 22.68
N GLN A 318 -102.86 -23.49 22.40
CA GLN A 318 -103.17 -22.26 23.12
C GLN A 318 -103.53 -22.48 24.61
N LYS A 319 -103.92 -23.70 25.02
CA LYS A 319 -104.11 -24.05 26.43
C LYS A 319 -102.82 -24.47 27.13
N THR A 320 -101.85 -25.03 26.40
CA THR A 320 -100.57 -25.50 26.98
C THR A 320 -99.56 -24.38 27.22
N SER A 321 -99.66 -23.25 26.53
CA SER A 321 -98.70 -22.13 26.64
C SER A 321 -99.04 -21.08 27.71
N ALA A 322 -100.01 -21.37 28.60
CA ALA A 322 -100.48 -20.44 29.64
C ALA A 322 -100.01 -20.82 31.06
N SER A 323 -99.12 -21.81 31.20
CA SER A 323 -98.59 -22.26 32.51
C SER A 323 -97.06 -22.39 32.46
N ASN A 324 -96.44 -22.17 33.63
CA ASN A 324 -95.04 -22.46 33.94
C ASN A 324 -94.00 -21.50 33.31
N THR A 325 -93.90 -20.29 33.88
CA THR A 325 -92.65 -19.52 33.90
C THR A 325 -92.12 -19.48 35.33
N GLU A 326 -91.04 -20.21 35.65
CA GLU A 326 -90.14 -19.84 36.76
C GLU A 326 -88.77 -20.57 36.76
N LYS A 327 -87.71 -19.77 36.97
CA LYS A 327 -86.49 -20.03 37.78
C LYS A 327 -85.60 -21.29 37.60
N SER A 328 -84.34 -21.00 37.24
CA SER A 328 -83.13 -21.19 38.10
C SER A 328 -82.21 -22.43 37.93
N ASN A 329 -81.01 -22.17 37.37
CA ASN A 329 -79.65 -22.53 37.84
C ASN A 329 -79.16 -23.98 38.09
N VAL A 330 -77.91 -24.21 37.63
CA VAL A 330 -76.83 -25.06 38.22
C VAL A 330 -76.96 -26.60 38.18
N GLY A 331 -75.88 -27.29 37.76
CA GLY A 331 -75.51 -28.61 38.30
C GLY A 331 -74.72 -29.60 37.42
N ALA A 332 -73.54 -30.01 37.90
CA ALA A 332 -72.82 -31.32 37.77
C ALA A 332 -72.94 -32.18 36.48
N ASN A 333 -71.86 -32.51 35.74
CA ASN A 333 -70.71 -33.38 36.07
C ASN A 333 -71.06 -34.87 36.35
N LEU A 334 -70.46 -35.84 35.62
CA LEU A 334 -69.73 -37.02 36.16
C LEU A 334 -69.32 -38.11 35.12
N LYS A 335 -68.04 -38.55 35.21
CA LYS A 335 -67.48 -39.93 34.99
C LYS A 335 -67.46 -40.58 33.57
N SER A 336 -66.58 -41.54 33.24
CA SER A 336 -65.34 -42.14 33.87
C SER A 336 -64.67 -43.15 32.88
N GLU A 337 -63.75 -44.11 33.15
CA GLU A 337 -62.90 -44.60 34.28
C GLU A 337 -61.68 -45.37 33.61
N VAL A 338 -60.38 -45.09 33.89
CA VAL A 338 -59.44 -45.77 34.85
C VAL A 338 -58.75 -47.09 34.37
N TYR A 339 -57.50 -47.33 34.86
CA TYR A 339 -56.72 -48.61 35.01
C TYR A 339 -55.60 -48.97 34.00
N TYR A 340 -54.36 -49.45 34.35
CA TYR A 340 -53.39 -49.17 35.45
C TYR A 340 -52.02 -49.93 35.21
N ASP A 341 -50.85 -49.26 35.32
CA ASP A 341 -49.48 -49.71 35.76
C ASP A 341 -48.75 -51.02 35.25
N HIS A 342 -47.45 -51.35 35.52
CA HIS A 342 -46.36 -50.79 36.38
C HIS A 342 -44.91 -51.12 35.84
N VAL A 343 -43.83 -50.76 36.58
CA VAL A 343 -42.37 -50.94 36.25
C VAL A 343 -41.70 -52.02 37.15
N PRO A 344 -40.50 -52.62 36.82
CA PRO A 344 -39.25 -52.24 37.54
C PRO A 344 -37.85 -52.46 36.85
N GLU A 345 -36.95 -51.48 37.03
CA GLU A 345 -35.51 -51.52 37.42
C GLU A 345 -34.52 -52.73 37.18
N ASN A 346 -33.41 -52.55 36.41
CA ASN A 346 -31.98 -52.59 36.90
C ASN A 346 -30.80 -52.49 35.85
N ARG A 347 -29.92 -51.49 36.05
CA ARG A 347 -28.42 -51.51 36.10
C ARG A 347 -27.52 -52.41 35.18
N SER A 348 -26.68 -51.80 34.30
CA SER A 348 -25.17 -51.93 34.31
C SER A 348 -24.33 -51.38 33.10
N GLN A 349 -23.32 -50.54 33.43
CA GLN A 349 -21.98 -50.30 32.82
C GLN A 349 -21.70 -49.80 31.36
N LYS A 350 -20.86 -48.73 31.29
CA LYS A 350 -19.87 -48.31 30.24
C LYS A 350 -20.45 -47.75 28.90
N LYS A 351 -19.87 -46.74 28.22
CA LYS A 351 -18.55 -46.06 28.37
C LYS A 351 -18.53 -44.63 27.73
N ASN A 352 -17.72 -43.72 28.30
CA ASN A 352 -17.04 -42.54 27.69
C ASN A 352 -17.77 -41.22 27.28
N LYS A 353 -17.23 -40.11 27.84
CA LYS A 353 -16.96 -38.75 27.31
C LYS A 353 -18.07 -37.67 27.13
N THR A 354 -18.07 -36.70 28.08
CA THR A 354 -18.00 -35.20 27.91
C THR A 354 -18.83 -34.54 26.78
N SER A 355 -19.72 -33.56 27.02
CA SER A 355 -19.53 -32.32 27.82
C SER A 355 -20.84 -31.51 27.99
N GLN A 356 -20.80 -30.52 28.91
CA GLN A 356 -21.69 -29.34 29.01
C GLN A 356 -23.21 -29.53 29.12
N SER A 357 -23.67 -29.48 30.38
CA SER A 357 -24.95 -28.88 30.76
C SER A 357 -24.69 -27.44 31.26
N SER A 358 -25.67 -26.57 31.54
CA SER A 358 -27.02 -26.35 30.99
C SER A 358 -27.66 -25.16 31.74
N SER A 359 -28.55 -24.41 31.12
CA SER A 359 -29.69 -23.72 31.76
C SER A 359 -30.57 -23.05 30.69
N GLU A 360 -31.77 -23.58 30.50
CA GLU A 360 -32.86 -22.89 29.81
C GLU A 360 -33.58 -21.95 30.79
N VAL A 361 -34.33 -20.96 30.26
CA VAL A 361 -35.81 -20.93 30.35
C VAL A 361 -36.33 -20.00 29.23
N LEU A 362 -37.42 -20.42 28.58
CA LEU A 362 -38.27 -19.66 27.65
C LEU A 362 -39.71 -19.75 28.19
N PRO A 363 -40.56 -18.72 28.03
CA PRO A 363 -41.26 -18.49 26.76
C PRO A 363 -41.24 -16.99 26.36
N PHE A 364 -41.87 -16.49 25.29
CA PHE A 364 -42.78 -17.09 24.31
C PHE A 364 -42.53 -16.49 22.90
N LEU A 365 -43.41 -16.78 21.92
CA LEU A 365 -43.46 -16.16 20.57
C LEU A 365 -42.12 -16.11 19.82
N GLY A 366 -41.69 -17.24 19.25
CA GLY A 366 -40.59 -17.26 18.28
C GLY A 366 -40.96 -16.64 16.93
N GLY A 367 -39.97 -16.19 16.15
CA GLY A 367 -40.22 -15.86 14.74
C GLY A 367 -39.35 -14.79 14.05
N LEU A 368 -38.48 -14.05 14.76
CA LEU A 368 -37.64 -13.02 14.11
C LEU A 368 -36.20 -13.01 14.66
N GLN A 369 -35.22 -13.26 13.78
CA GLN A 369 -33.81 -13.35 14.15
C GLN A 369 -33.18 -11.96 14.35
N LYS A 370 -32.48 -11.78 15.48
CA LYS A 370 -31.79 -10.54 15.89
C LYS A 370 -30.85 -9.98 14.82
N ASN A 371 -30.25 -10.84 14.01
CA ASN A 371 -29.32 -10.50 12.93
C ASN A 371 -29.91 -9.49 11.93
N LYS A 372 -31.23 -9.53 11.65
CA LYS A 372 -31.89 -8.59 10.73
C LYS A 372 -31.95 -7.16 11.28
N VAL A 373 -32.09 -6.98 12.59
CA VAL A 373 -32.12 -5.66 13.23
C VAL A 373 -30.72 -5.03 13.22
N LEU A 374 -29.69 -5.82 13.51
CA LEU A 374 -28.30 -5.36 13.46
C LEU A 374 -27.85 -4.99 12.04
N ALA A 375 -28.27 -5.76 11.03
CA ALA A 375 -27.98 -5.48 9.63
C ALA A 375 -28.57 -4.14 9.14
N ILE A 376 -29.82 -3.81 9.52
CA ILE A 376 -30.47 -2.54 9.12
C ILE A 376 -29.72 -1.34 9.72
N ILE A 377 -29.26 -1.44 10.97
CA ILE A 377 -28.45 -0.40 11.62
C ILE A 377 -27.09 -0.27 10.92
N ALA A 378 -26.40 -1.39 10.67
CA ALA A 378 -25.10 -1.40 10.00
C ALA A 378 -25.18 -0.83 8.57
N VAL A 379 -26.18 -1.20 7.76
CA VAL A 379 -26.39 -0.67 6.41
C VAL A 379 -26.67 0.84 6.44
N SER A 380 -27.43 1.32 7.42
CA SER A 380 -27.71 2.76 7.58
C SER A 380 -26.45 3.56 7.91
N VAL A 381 -25.58 3.02 8.78
CA VAL A 381 -24.27 3.63 9.12
C VAL A 381 -23.31 3.57 7.93
N VAL A 382 -23.26 2.47 7.19
CA VAL A 382 -22.40 2.33 5.99
C VAL A 382 -22.87 3.24 4.86
N LEU A 383 -24.19 3.48 4.69
CA LEU A 383 -24.69 4.48 3.74
C LEU A 383 -24.32 5.91 4.14
N LEU A 384 -24.40 6.26 5.43
CA LEU A 384 -23.96 7.58 5.92
C LEU A 384 -22.45 7.78 5.76
N ILE A 385 -21.63 6.76 6.05
CA ILE A 385 -20.18 6.80 5.83
C ILE A 385 -19.85 6.85 4.33
N GLY A 386 -20.54 6.07 3.50
CA GLY A 386 -20.39 6.08 2.05
C GLY A 386 -20.69 7.45 1.44
N LEU A 387 -21.75 8.13 1.92
CA LEU A 387 -22.07 9.50 1.53
C LEU A 387 -20.96 10.48 1.97
N LEU A 388 -20.45 10.35 3.20
CA LEU A 388 -19.34 11.14 3.74
C LEU A 388 -18.02 10.95 2.99
N LEU A 389 -17.78 9.78 2.40
CA LEU A 389 -16.61 9.47 1.58
C LEU A 389 -16.77 9.95 0.13
N PHE A 390 -17.96 9.79 -0.48
CA PHE A 390 -18.22 10.30 -1.84
C PHE A 390 -18.08 11.83 -1.93
N ILE A 391 -18.42 12.56 -0.85
CA ILE A 391 -18.24 14.03 -0.77
C ILE A 391 -16.75 14.44 -0.74
N ARG A 392 -15.82 13.52 -0.44
CA ARG A 392 -14.35 13.77 -0.47
C ARG A 392 -13.64 13.23 -1.73
N GLY A 393 -14.39 12.70 -2.72
CA GLY A 393 -13.80 12.05 -3.90
C GLY A 393 -13.43 12.98 -5.07
N VAL A 394 -14.03 14.17 -5.17
CA VAL A 394 -13.76 15.12 -6.28
C VAL A 394 -13.81 16.57 -5.78
N SER A 395 -12.72 17.04 -5.16
CA SER A 395 -12.52 18.46 -4.87
C SER A 395 -11.09 18.85 -5.20
N THR A 396 -10.94 19.78 -6.14
CA THR A 396 -9.73 20.59 -6.25
C THR A 396 -9.52 21.36 -4.93
N GLY A 397 -8.26 21.52 -4.48
CA GLY A 397 -7.93 22.38 -3.33
C GLY A 397 -8.05 21.77 -1.93
N GLN A 398 -7.94 20.45 -1.76
CA GLN A 398 -7.58 19.84 -0.46
C GLN A 398 -6.09 19.50 -0.48
N ALA A 399 -5.31 19.96 0.51
CA ALA A 399 -3.89 19.63 0.60
C ALA A 399 -3.70 18.13 0.93
N ILE A 400 -2.81 17.46 0.19
CA ILE A 400 -2.44 16.06 0.47
C ILE A 400 -1.50 16.08 1.68
N HIS A 401 -1.96 15.53 2.79
CA HIS A 401 -1.15 15.33 4.00
C HIS A 401 -0.86 13.85 4.21
N PHE A 402 0.41 13.48 4.14
CA PHE A 402 0.87 12.13 4.48
C PHE A 402 0.80 11.92 5.99
N GLN A 403 0.53 10.69 6.43
CA GLN A 403 0.48 10.33 7.85
C GLN A 403 1.78 9.68 8.33
N SER A 404 2.59 9.11 7.42
CA SER A 404 3.90 8.53 7.71
C SER A 404 4.95 8.83 6.64
N ASP A 405 6.23 8.66 7.00
CA ASP A 405 7.36 8.77 6.07
C ASP A 405 7.31 7.67 4.99
N ILE A 406 6.69 6.53 5.31
CA ILE A 406 6.50 5.38 4.41
C ILE A 406 5.48 5.71 3.31
N GLU A 407 4.39 6.43 3.65
CA GLU A 407 3.44 6.90 2.65
C GLU A 407 4.05 7.97 1.73
N LEU A 408 4.83 8.89 2.30
CA LEU A 408 5.57 9.89 1.53
C LEU A 408 6.57 9.22 0.57
N ASP A 409 7.35 8.26 1.05
CA ASP A 409 8.32 7.51 0.23
C ASP A 409 7.64 6.74 -0.89
N ALA A 410 6.58 5.98 -0.57
CA ALA A 410 5.84 5.20 -1.57
C ALA A 410 5.20 6.10 -2.65
N ALA A 411 4.57 7.22 -2.26
CA ALA A 411 3.95 8.15 -3.20
C ALA A 411 4.99 8.89 -4.07
N ALA A 412 6.08 9.33 -3.46
CA ALA A 412 7.17 10.02 -4.15
C ALA A 412 7.88 9.10 -5.16
N LYS A 413 8.31 7.92 -4.69
CA LYS A 413 8.97 6.91 -5.51
C LYS A 413 8.07 6.42 -6.65
N SER A 414 6.76 6.28 -6.42
CA SER A 414 5.81 5.91 -7.48
C SER A 414 5.72 6.98 -8.59
N LEU A 415 5.77 8.28 -8.27
CA LEU A 415 5.84 9.33 -9.30
C LEU A 415 7.17 9.30 -10.07
N LEU A 416 8.29 8.98 -9.41
CA LEU A 416 9.59 8.84 -10.07
C LEU A 416 9.65 7.61 -10.99
N GLU A 417 9.15 6.45 -10.55
CA GLU A 417 9.17 5.20 -11.33
C GLU A 417 8.32 5.29 -12.61
N ASN A 418 7.27 6.13 -12.63
CA ASN A 418 6.44 6.38 -13.80
C ASN A 418 6.87 7.63 -14.60
N LEU A 419 7.98 8.30 -14.25
CA LEU A 419 8.44 9.57 -14.87
C LEU A 419 8.87 9.46 -16.35
N ALA A 420 8.89 8.25 -16.91
CA ALA A 420 9.08 8.03 -18.35
C ALA A 420 7.80 8.33 -19.15
N ASP A 421 6.62 8.21 -18.53
CA ASP A 421 5.32 8.42 -19.17
C ASP A 421 4.98 9.92 -19.21
N GLU A 422 4.37 10.37 -20.32
CA GLU A 422 4.00 11.77 -20.63
C GLU A 422 5.11 12.85 -20.52
N ASN A 423 6.35 12.48 -20.20
CA ASN A 423 7.46 13.41 -19.97
C ASN A 423 8.18 13.83 -21.27
N ALA A 424 7.90 15.05 -21.74
CA ALA A 424 8.46 15.61 -22.96
C ALA A 424 10.00 15.81 -22.95
N PHE A 425 10.64 15.92 -21.78
CA PHE A 425 12.10 16.04 -21.68
C PHE A 425 12.82 14.69 -21.66
N TYR A 426 12.13 13.63 -21.25
CA TYR A 426 12.73 12.30 -21.14
C TYR A 426 13.41 11.83 -22.43
N PRO A 427 12.82 11.91 -23.64
CA PRO A 427 13.50 11.49 -24.88
C PRO A 427 14.69 12.38 -25.29
N LEU A 428 14.87 13.56 -24.68
CA LEU A 428 15.93 14.51 -25.03
C LEU A 428 17.27 14.25 -24.31
N VAL A 429 17.33 13.27 -23.41
CA VAL A 429 18.54 12.86 -22.68
C VAL A 429 18.69 11.34 -22.72
N GLU A 430 19.84 10.85 -23.17
CA GLU A 430 20.13 9.40 -23.18
C GLU A 430 20.37 8.84 -21.78
N LYS A 431 21.19 9.53 -20.97
CA LYS A 431 21.67 9.11 -19.65
C LYS A 431 21.86 10.31 -18.75
N THR A 432 21.52 10.17 -17.47
CA THR A 432 21.78 11.19 -16.45
C THR A 432 21.59 10.64 -15.03
N SER A 433 22.26 11.23 -14.05
CA SER A 433 22.16 10.99 -12.61
C SER A 433 21.50 12.23 -11.97
N ILE A 434 20.19 12.21 -11.73
CA ILE A 434 19.46 13.35 -11.16
C ILE A 434 19.10 13.05 -9.71
N CYS A 435 19.61 13.84 -8.77
CA CYS A 435 19.21 13.72 -7.38
C CYS A 435 18.02 14.62 -7.06
N ILE A 436 17.04 14.08 -6.34
CA ILE A 436 15.78 14.74 -6.01
C ILE A 436 15.49 14.52 -4.52
N GLU A 437 15.49 15.59 -3.75
CA GLU A 437 14.97 15.62 -2.37
C GLU A 437 13.52 16.11 -2.38
N LEU A 438 12.67 15.48 -1.57
CA LEU A 438 11.33 15.97 -1.26
C LEU A 438 11.21 16.12 0.25
N LYS A 439 11.05 17.36 0.69
CA LYS A 439 10.62 17.71 2.04
C LYS A 439 9.11 17.93 2.05
N ASP A 440 8.40 17.33 2.99
CA ASP A 440 6.99 17.63 3.28
C ASP A 440 6.81 17.80 4.79
N LEU A 441 6.37 18.99 5.21
CA LEU A 441 6.37 19.45 6.61
C LEU A 441 7.74 19.25 7.29
N ASP A 442 7.89 18.25 8.17
CA ASP A 442 9.15 17.92 8.85
C ASP A 442 9.87 16.69 8.26
N ARG A 443 9.25 16.02 7.28
CA ARG A 443 9.76 14.79 6.64
C ARG A 443 10.69 15.12 5.49
N LEU A 444 11.67 14.27 5.24
CA LEU A 444 12.58 14.38 4.10
C LEU A 444 12.85 12.99 3.51
N VAL A 445 12.49 12.81 2.23
CA VAL A 445 12.91 11.68 1.41
C VAL A 445 13.85 12.15 0.30
N SER A 446 14.70 11.27 -0.23
CA SER A 446 15.74 11.65 -1.20
C SER A 446 16.13 10.49 -2.11
N TYR A 447 16.23 10.76 -3.40
CA TYR A 447 16.46 9.75 -4.44
C TYR A 447 17.50 10.19 -5.45
N ASN A 448 18.29 9.26 -5.97
CA ASN A 448 18.94 9.39 -7.27
C ASN A 448 18.09 8.67 -8.33
N LEU A 449 17.58 9.44 -9.29
CA LEU A 449 16.99 8.98 -10.54
C LEU A 449 18.13 8.78 -11.55
N LEU A 450 18.57 7.53 -11.69
CA LEU A 450 19.61 7.14 -12.65
C LEU A 450 18.97 6.73 -13.98
N LYS A 451 19.00 7.59 -14.99
CA LYS A 451 18.60 7.23 -16.36
C LYS A 451 19.73 6.47 -17.04
N ILE A 452 19.45 5.22 -17.44
CA ILE A 452 20.43 4.25 -17.94
C ILE A 452 20.49 4.24 -19.48
N ASN A 453 19.35 4.45 -20.13
CA ASN A 453 19.18 4.55 -21.58
C ASN A 453 17.88 5.32 -21.90
N ALA A 454 17.60 5.55 -23.19
CA ALA A 454 16.46 6.31 -23.66
C ALA A 454 15.08 5.91 -23.05
N THR A 455 14.86 4.63 -22.75
CA THR A 455 13.57 4.09 -22.28
C THR A 455 13.52 3.69 -20.81
N SER A 456 14.64 3.45 -20.13
CA SER A 456 14.64 3.00 -18.71
C SER A 456 15.53 3.82 -17.78
N HIS A 457 15.01 4.08 -16.59
CA HIS A 457 15.72 4.64 -15.45
C HIS A 457 15.61 3.70 -14.22
N GLU A 458 16.31 4.03 -13.14
CA GLU A 458 16.27 3.32 -11.86
C GLU A 458 16.21 4.36 -10.73
N VAL A 459 15.33 4.14 -9.74
CA VAL A 459 15.14 5.07 -8.60
C VAL A 459 15.79 4.47 -7.35
N LYS A 460 16.85 5.13 -6.86
CA LYS A 460 17.63 4.69 -5.68
C LYS A 460 17.49 5.68 -4.53
N THR A 461 17.02 5.24 -3.37
CA THR A 461 17.02 6.06 -2.14
C THR A 461 18.47 6.44 -1.76
N VAL A 462 18.69 7.70 -1.40
CA VAL A 462 19.99 8.25 -0.96
C VAL A 462 19.83 9.06 0.32
N LYS A 463 20.92 9.31 1.06
CA LYS A 463 20.86 10.03 2.36
C LYS A 463 20.53 11.52 2.23
N SER A 464 21.01 12.18 1.16
CA SER A 464 20.72 13.57 0.78
C SER A 464 21.47 13.89 -0.52
N CYS A 465 20.93 14.81 -1.33
CA CYS A 465 21.55 15.29 -2.56
C CYS A 465 22.69 16.30 -2.35
N THR A 466 22.85 16.86 -1.15
CA THR A 466 24.03 17.70 -0.84
C THR A 466 25.27 16.85 -0.52
N ILE A 467 25.09 15.58 -0.16
CA ILE A 467 26.18 14.62 0.03
C ILE A 467 26.62 14.15 -1.35
N ASN A 468 27.92 14.26 -1.66
CA ASN A 468 28.49 13.92 -2.98
C ASN A 468 27.80 14.64 -4.15
N ALA A 469 27.37 15.89 -3.98
CA ALA A 469 26.66 16.71 -4.97
C ALA A 469 27.27 16.65 -6.39
N ALA A 470 28.60 16.63 -6.51
CA ALA A 470 29.32 16.54 -7.79
C ALA A 470 29.15 15.20 -8.55
N SER A 471 28.51 14.18 -7.95
CA SER A 471 28.18 12.90 -8.59
C SER A 471 26.80 12.85 -9.26
N TYR A 472 26.03 13.93 -9.13
CA TYR A 472 24.74 14.12 -9.79
C TYR A 472 24.88 15.22 -10.86
N ASP A 473 24.36 14.98 -12.07
CA ASP A 473 24.32 15.99 -13.13
C ASP A 473 23.47 17.19 -12.68
N LEU A 474 22.33 16.88 -12.07
CA LEU A 474 21.34 17.83 -11.58
C LEU A 474 20.90 17.41 -10.17
N SER A 475 20.70 18.40 -9.30
CA SER A 475 20.20 18.18 -7.94
C SER A 475 19.03 19.14 -7.68
N LEU A 476 17.88 18.61 -7.25
CA LEU A 476 16.66 19.35 -6.95
C LEU A 476 16.21 19.10 -5.51
N ARG A 477 15.60 20.10 -4.88
CA ARG A 477 14.82 19.95 -3.64
C ARG A 477 13.43 20.52 -3.84
N PHE A 478 12.42 19.79 -3.40
CA PHE A 478 11.05 20.26 -3.25
C PHE A 478 10.76 20.45 -1.76
N ASN A 479 10.10 21.54 -1.38
CA ASN A 479 9.77 21.87 0.01
C ASN A 479 8.32 21.54 0.41
N ASP A 480 7.54 21.02 -0.53
CA ASP A 480 6.15 20.62 -0.37
C ASP A 480 5.78 19.53 -1.40
N TRP A 481 4.71 18.77 -1.14
CA TRP A 481 4.21 17.76 -2.07
C TRP A 481 3.67 18.34 -3.39
N GLU A 482 3.05 19.52 -3.39
CA GLU A 482 2.30 20.00 -4.55
C GLU A 482 3.25 20.43 -5.68
N SER A 483 4.32 21.17 -5.37
CA SER A 483 5.35 21.53 -6.34
C SER A 483 6.06 20.30 -6.92
N TYR A 484 6.29 19.26 -6.12
CA TYR A 484 6.82 17.97 -6.56
C TYR A 484 5.87 17.23 -7.50
N ASN A 485 4.60 17.13 -7.12
CA ASN A 485 3.52 16.48 -7.86
C ASN A 485 3.24 17.19 -9.20
N ILE A 486 3.27 18.52 -9.24
CA ILE A 486 3.17 19.35 -10.45
C ILE A 486 4.33 19.06 -11.42
N ILE A 487 5.57 19.07 -10.92
CA ILE A 487 6.74 18.87 -11.78
C ILE A 487 6.84 17.44 -12.31
N LEU A 488 6.65 16.41 -11.49
CA LEU A 488 6.86 15.03 -11.94
C LEU A 488 5.73 14.48 -12.81
N ARG A 489 4.47 14.89 -12.60
CA ARG A 489 3.34 14.41 -13.43
C ARG A 489 3.37 14.95 -14.85
N LYS A 490 3.81 16.20 -15.04
CA LYS A 490 3.83 16.86 -16.35
C LYS A 490 4.92 17.94 -16.41
N PRO A 491 6.20 17.54 -16.46
CA PRO A 491 7.30 18.49 -16.47
C PRO A 491 7.24 19.34 -17.74
N SER A 492 7.28 20.67 -17.58
CA SER A 492 7.25 21.64 -18.66
C SER A 492 8.11 22.86 -18.31
N CYS A 493 8.53 23.63 -19.31
CA CYS A 493 9.28 24.87 -19.08
C CYS A 493 8.49 25.91 -18.26
N GLU A 494 7.16 25.86 -18.32
CA GLU A 494 6.28 26.73 -17.54
C GLU A 494 6.17 26.27 -16.09
N SER A 495 5.92 24.97 -15.85
CA SER A 495 5.85 24.41 -14.49
C SER A 495 7.19 24.50 -13.75
N PHE A 496 8.32 24.23 -14.40
CA PHE A 496 9.64 24.48 -13.81
C PHE A 496 9.86 25.95 -13.43
N LYS A 497 9.22 26.90 -14.15
CA LYS A 497 9.36 28.35 -13.95
C LYS A 497 8.36 28.92 -12.93
N SER A 498 7.22 28.28 -12.72
CA SER A 498 6.31 28.60 -11.61
C SER A 498 6.86 28.00 -10.31
N GLU A 499 7.15 26.71 -10.27
CA GLU A 499 7.46 26.03 -9.02
C GLU A 499 8.82 26.40 -8.43
N HIS A 500 9.76 26.90 -9.25
CA HIS A 500 11.00 27.48 -8.75
C HIS A 500 10.79 28.70 -7.84
N LYS A 501 9.62 29.33 -7.86
CA LYS A 501 9.25 30.45 -6.97
C LYS A 501 8.48 30.00 -5.72
N ASN A 502 7.90 28.81 -5.75
CA ASN A 502 6.92 28.33 -4.76
C ASN A 502 7.55 27.33 -3.80
N GLY A 503 8.22 26.30 -4.33
CA GLY A 503 8.66 25.13 -3.55
C GLY A 503 9.84 24.35 -4.12
N MET A 504 10.21 24.54 -5.39
CA MET A 504 11.33 23.85 -6.03
C MET A 504 12.63 24.69 -5.97
N PHE A 505 13.70 24.08 -5.51
CA PHE A 505 15.02 24.69 -5.36
C PHE A 505 16.06 23.88 -6.12
N LEU A 506 16.94 24.57 -6.84
CA LEU A 506 18.11 24.00 -7.48
C LEU A 506 19.21 23.87 -6.41
N LEU A 507 19.69 22.65 -6.19
CA LEU A 507 20.82 22.38 -5.29
C LEU A 507 22.13 22.34 -6.09
N PRO A 508 23.30 22.45 -5.42
CA PRO A 508 24.58 22.19 -6.05
C PRO A 508 24.62 20.81 -6.71
N SER A 509 25.26 20.73 -7.88
CA SER A 509 25.43 19.51 -8.67
C SER A 509 26.79 19.54 -9.39
N LYS A 510 27.08 18.52 -10.19
CA LYS A 510 28.26 18.46 -11.07
C LYS A 510 28.46 19.73 -11.92
N TYR A 511 27.40 20.24 -12.55
CA TYR A 511 27.47 21.41 -13.44
C TYR A 511 27.18 22.75 -12.75
N ILE A 512 26.64 22.73 -11.53
CA ILE A 512 26.09 23.89 -10.84
C ILE A 512 26.69 24.02 -9.44
N LEU A 513 27.52 25.04 -9.25
CA LEU A 513 28.18 25.35 -7.99
C LEU A 513 27.25 26.16 -7.07
N PRO A 514 27.52 26.22 -5.75
CA PRO A 514 26.79 27.07 -4.81
C PRO A 514 26.66 28.51 -5.31
N GLY A 515 25.49 29.12 -5.13
CA GLY A 515 25.19 30.44 -5.68
C GLY A 515 24.81 30.45 -7.18
N PHE A 516 24.39 29.32 -7.73
CA PHE A 516 23.96 29.16 -9.14
C PHE A 516 25.07 29.44 -10.18
N ALA A 517 26.34 29.42 -9.77
CA ALA A 517 27.46 29.59 -10.68
C ALA A 517 27.68 28.32 -11.54
N LYS A 518 27.88 28.47 -12.85
CA LYS A 518 28.26 27.35 -13.72
C LYS A 518 29.63 26.81 -13.28
N ASN A 519 29.78 25.49 -13.16
CA ASN A 519 31.08 24.85 -13.02
C ASN A 519 31.91 25.06 -14.32
N PRO A 520 33.10 25.69 -14.27
CA PRO A 520 33.92 25.91 -15.47
C PRO A 520 34.71 24.66 -15.91
N PHE A 521 34.81 23.63 -15.07
CA PHE A 521 35.59 22.42 -15.33
C PHE A 521 34.79 21.28 -15.94
N GLU A 522 33.47 21.44 -16.10
CA GLU A 522 32.55 20.40 -16.53
C GLU A 522 31.73 20.82 -17.74
N ASP A 523 31.60 19.91 -18.72
CA ASP A 523 30.84 20.16 -19.94
C ASP A 523 29.39 19.65 -19.83
N ALA A 524 28.45 20.59 -19.85
CA ALA A 524 27.01 20.33 -19.84
C ALA A 524 26.40 20.23 -21.26
N SER A 525 27.20 20.23 -22.32
CA SER A 525 26.71 20.27 -23.72
C SER A 525 25.82 19.07 -24.09
N SER A 526 25.98 17.93 -23.41
CA SER A 526 25.07 16.77 -23.52
C SER A 526 23.61 17.10 -23.16
N PHE A 527 23.36 18.13 -22.36
CA PHE A 527 22.03 18.57 -21.95
C PHE A 527 21.46 19.70 -22.82
N CYS A 528 22.20 20.20 -23.81
CA CYS A 528 21.72 21.22 -24.74
C CYS A 528 20.38 20.90 -25.42
N PRO A 529 20.01 19.64 -25.76
CA PRO A 529 18.69 19.34 -26.32
C PRO A 529 17.52 19.68 -25.36
N VAL A 530 17.67 19.43 -24.05
CA VAL A 530 16.69 19.86 -23.03
C VAL A 530 16.71 21.37 -22.85
N LEU A 531 17.91 21.95 -22.71
CA LEU A 531 18.06 23.35 -22.39
C LEU A 531 17.50 24.28 -23.49
N LYS A 532 17.66 23.89 -24.77
CA LYS A 532 17.06 24.59 -25.93
C LYS A 532 15.54 24.55 -25.99
N THR A 533 14.89 23.63 -25.27
CA THR A 533 13.42 23.57 -25.17
C THR A 533 12.87 24.70 -24.29
N CYS A 534 13.64 25.18 -23.31
CA CYS A 534 13.19 26.17 -22.33
C CYS A 534 13.92 27.53 -22.37
N LEU A 535 15.09 27.62 -23.02
CA LEU A 535 15.94 28.81 -23.05
C LEU A 535 16.35 29.17 -24.47
N SER A 536 16.33 30.45 -24.80
CA SER A 536 16.86 30.95 -26.07
C SER A 536 18.39 30.88 -26.11
N ALA A 537 18.97 30.86 -27.31
CA ALA A 537 20.43 30.94 -27.50
C ALA A 537 21.07 32.18 -26.84
N VAL A 538 20.31 33.27 -26.66
CA VAL A 538 20.76 34.47 -25.95
C VAL A 538 20.85 34.25 -24.44
N GLU A 539 19.92 33.48 -23.86
CA GLU A 539 19.92 33.12 -22.44
C GLU A 539 20.99 32.06 -22.13
N LEU A 540 21.11 31.04 -22.99
CA LEU A 540 22.15 30.00 -22.90
C LEU A 540 23.55 30.61 -22.93
N LYS A 541 23.80 31.55 -23.86
CA LYS A 541 25.05 32.30 -23.93
C LYS A 541 25.31 33.19 -22.69
N LYS A 542 24.26 33.77 -22.09
CA LYS A 542 24.39 34.56 -20.84
C LYS A 542 24.82 33.71 -19.64
N ILE A 543 24.40 32.44 -19.57
CA ILE A 543 24.82 31.49 -18.52
C ILE A 543 26.10 30.70 -18.88
N GLY A 544 26.83 31.11 -19.94
CA GLY A 544 28.09 30.49 -20.31
C GLY A 544 27.98 29.08 -20.91
N LEU A 545 26.83 28.73 -21.48
CA LEU A 545 26.61 27.49 -22.23
C LEU A 545 26.52 27.80 -23.73
N ASN A 546 27.35 27.13 -24.53
CA ASN A 546 27.42 27.34 -25.97
C ASN A 546 26.61 26.26 -26.70
N CYS A 547 25.30 26.30 -26.48
CA CYS A 547 24.29 25.43 -27.06
C CYS A 547 23.74 26.01 -28.37
#